data_AF-A0A451G5Q3-F1
#
_entry.id   AF-A0A451G5Q3-F1
#
_cell.length_a   1.000
_cell.length_b   1.000
_cell.length_c   1.000
_cell.angle_alpha   90.00
_cell.angle_beta   90.00
_cell.angle_gamma   90.00
#
_symmetry.space_group_name_H-M   'P 1'
#
loop_
_entity.id
_entity.type
_entity.pdbx_description
1 polymer ?
#
loop_
_entity_poly.entity_id
_entity_poly.type
_entity_poly.pdbx_seq_one_letter_code
_entity_poly.pdbx_strand_id
1 'polypeptide(L)'
;MMFIFLLFCFFYFFVTVESSNHVMILLIMVEFLVLFSFFFFLFKGISYLSCLFFLLVGVCVGAYSISLFVNFLRYKNSSYLLSFFYF
;
A
#
# COMPACT_ATOMS: atom_id res chain seq x y z
N MET A 1 19.47 0.97 10.12
CA MET A 1 18.07 1.43 9.97
C MET A 1 17.76 1.86 8.54
N MET A 2 18.37 2.92 8.00
CA MET A 2 18.06 3.42 6.64
C MET A 2 18.33 2.39 5.52
N PHE A 3 19.40 1.60 5.64
CA PHE A 3 19.73 0.54 4.67
C PHE A 3 18.73 -0.63 4.68
N ILE A 4 18.22 -0.99 5.87
CA ILE A 4 17.18 -2.03 6.04
C ILE A 4 15.86 -1.55 5.45
N PHE A 5 15.54 -0.26 5.63
CA PHE A 5 14.36 0.36 5.01
C PHE A 5 14.43 0.34 3.49
N LEU A 6 15.58 0.69 2.90
CA LEU A 6 15.79 0.59 1.45
C LEU A 6 15.64 -0.84 0.94
N LEU A 7 16.25 -1.83 1.61
CA LEU A 7 16.10 -3.24 1.26
C LEU A 7 14.63 -3.70 1.29
N PHE A 8 13.87 -3.29 2.30
CA PHE A 8 12.44 -3.57 2.37
C PHE A 8 11.64 -2.88 1.26
N CYS A 9 11.97 -1.64 0.89
CA CYS A 9 11.35 -0.97 -0.25
C CYS A 9 11.65 -1.67 -1.58
N PHE A 10 12.88 -2.17 -1.77
CA PHE A 10 13.25 -2.94 -2.97
C PHE A 10 12.54 -4.30 -3.00
N PHE A 11 12.47 -5.00 -1.87
CA PHE A 11 11.72 -6.25 -1.75
C PHE A 11 10.23 -6.03 -2.04
N TYR A 12 9.65 -4.98 -1.48
CA TYR A 12 8.29 -4.56 -1.76
C TYR A 12 8.07 -4.33 -3.25
N PHE A 13 8.93 -3.53 -3.90
CA PHE A 13 8.82 -3.23 -5.32
C PHE A 13 8.86 -4.53 -6.14
N PHE A 14 9.78 -5.44 -5.82
CA PHE A 14 9.89 -6.73 -6.49
C PHE A 14 8.61 -7.56 -6.35
N VAL A 15 8.08 -7.69 -5.13
CA VAL A 15 6.87 -8.47 -4.89
C VAL A 15 5.65 -7.80 -5.53
N THR A 16 5.55 -6.47 -5.55
CA THR A 16 4.44 -5.79 -6.25
C THR A 16 4.45 -6.01 -7.75
N VAL A 17 5.62 -6.11 -8.38
CA VAL A 17 5.76 -6.39 -9.81
C VAL A 17 5.31 -7.83 -10.11
N GLU A 18 5.74 -8.80 -9.30
CA GLU A 18 5.37 -10.21 -9.48
C GLU A 18 3.90 -10.52 -9.09
N SER A 19 3.37 -9.88 -8.06
CA SER A 19 2.00 -10.15 -7.53
C SER A 19 0.88 -9.38 -8.24
N SER A 20 1.19 -8.72 -9.36
CA SER A 20 0.30 -7.88 -10.18
C SER A 20 -1.00 -8.56 -10.65
N ASN A 21 -1.15 -9.86 -10.41
CA ASN A 21 -2.35 -10.61 -10.75
C ASN A 21 -3.56 -10.27 -9.85
N HIS A 22 -3.39 -10.01 -8.55
CA HIS A 22 -4.54 -9.73 -7.66
C HIS A 22 -4.44 -8.36 -6.99
N VAL A 23 -5.37 -7.47 -7.31
CA VAL A 23 -5.41 -6.09 -6.77
C VAL A 23 -5.50 -6.08 -5.23
N MET A 24 -6.19 -7.04 -4.63
CA MET A 24 -6.25 -7.20 -3.17
C MET A 24 -4.87 -7.42 -2.53
N ILE A 25 -4.02 -8.25 -3.15
CA ILE A 25 -2.66 -8.51 -2.62
C ILE A 25 -1.85 -7.21 -2.66
N LEU A 26 -1.96 -6.45 -3.75
CA LEU A 26 -1.34 -5.14 -3.87
C LEU A 26 -1.80 -4.16 -2.79
N LEU A 27 -3.10 -4.08 -2.52
CA LEU A 27 -3.65 -3.21 -1.46
C LEU A 27 -3.10 -3.57 -0.07
N ILE A 28 -3.05 -4.86 0.25
CA ILE A 28 -2.47 -5.36 1.52
C ILE A 28 -1.00 -4.98 1.62
N MET A 29 -0.25 -5.15 0.54
CA MET A 29 1.16 -4.79 0.53
C MET A 29 1.35 -3.28 0.76
N VAL A 30 0.53 -2.42 0.15
CA VAL A 30 0.58 -0.96 0.38
C VAL A 30 0.38 -0.63 1.86
N GLU A 31 -0.56 -1.27 2.55
CA GLU A 31 -0.76 -1.04 3.99
C GLU A 31 0.45 -1.46 4.83
N PHE A 32 1.12 -2.57 4.48
CA PHE A 32 2.36 -2.95 5.13
C PHE A 32 3.47 -1.92 4.95
N LEU A 33 3.54 -1.25 3.78
CA LEU A 33 4.50 -0.18 3.54
C LEU A 33 4.19 1.07 4.38
N VAL A 34 2.92 1.42 4.55
CA VAL A 34 2.49 2.50 5.44
C VAL A 34 2.86 2.20 6.90
N LEU A 35 2.63 0.97 7.37
CA LEU A 35 3.03 0.55 8.72
C LEU A 35 4.55 0.60 8.91
N PHE A 36 5.31 0.12 7.92
CA PHE A 36 6.77 0.13 8.01
C PHE A 36 7.36 1.54 8.01
N SER A 37 6.80 2.45 7.20
CA SER A 37 7.18 3.86 7.22
C SER A 37 6.81 4.56 8.52
N PHE A 38 5.68 4.20 9.14
CA PHE A 38 5.34 4.66 10.49
C PHE A 38 6.40 4.24 11.53
N PHE A 39 6.80 2.96 11.56
CA PHE A 39 7.88 2.51 12.46
C PHE A 39 9.18 3.25 12.20
N PHE A 40 9.54 3.47 10.94
CA PHE A 40 10.74 4.23 10.58
C PHE A 40 10.70 5.67 11.09
N PHE A 41 9.56 6.35 11.00
CA PHE A 41 9.39 7.70 11.53
C PHE A 41 9.51 7.76 13.06
N LEU A 42 8.95 6.77 13.77
CA LEU A 42 9.14 6.64 15.21
C LEU A 42 10.62 6.46 15.58
N PHE A 43 11.35 5.58 14.88
CA PHE A 43 12.78 5.37 15.13
C PHE A 43 13.64 6.59 14.82
N LYS A 44 13.22 7.44 13.87
CA LYS A 44 13.89 8.72 13.58
C LYS A 44 13.61 9.81 14.63
N GLY A 45 12.74 9.56 15.61
CA GLY A 45 12.39 10.54 16.63
C GLY A 45 11.49 11.67 16.11
N ILE A 46 10.74 11.43 15.03
CA ILE A 46 9.73 12.38 14.55
C ILE A 46 8.61 12.50 15.61
N SER A 47 7.99 13.68 15.71
CA SER A 47 6.95 13.92 16.71
C SER A 47 5.82 12.89 16.59
N TYR A 48 5.36 12.37 17.73
CA TYR A 48 4.31 11.36 17.78
C TYR A 48 3.02 11.83 17.07
N LEU A 49 2.71 13.12 17.20
CA LEU A 49 1.52 13.75 16.60
C LEU A 49 1.58 13.70 15.06
N SER A 50 2.74 13.99 14.46
CA SER A 50 2.91 13.83 13.01
C SER A 50 2.85 12.37 12.55
N CYS A 51 3.35 11.43 13.35
CA CYS A 51 3.27 10.01 13.04
C CYS A 51 1.81 9.50 13.07
N LEU A 52 1.00 9.98 14.02
CA LEU A 52 -0.44 9.70 14.06
C LEU A 52 -1.19 10.28 12.87
N PHE A 53 -0.89 11.53 12.47
CA PHE A 53 -1.47 12.12 11.26
C PHE A 53 -1.12 11.31 10.01
N PHE A 54 0.13 10.87 9.90
CA PHE A 54 0.55 10.00 8.79
C PHE A 54 -0.24 8.69 8.75
N LEU A 55 -0.43 8.05 9.91
CA LEU A 55 -1.26 6.84 10.03
C LEU A 55 -2.71 7.10 9.62
N LEU A 56 -3.31 8.20 10.07
CA LEU A 56 -4.68 8.58 9.75
C LEU A 56 -4.87 8.76 8.24
N VAL A 57 -3.95 9.48 7.59
CA VAL A 57 -3.96 9.63 6.12
C VAL A 57 -3.82 8.26 5.44
N GLY A 58 -2.92 7.41 5.94
CA GLY A 58 -2.73 6.05 5.43
C GLY A 58 -4.02 5.22 5.46
N VAL A 59 -4.73 5.21 6.58
CA VAL A 59 -6.02 4.50 6.73
C VAL A 59 -7.08 5.08 5.80
N CYS A 60 -7.16 6.39 5.65
CA CYS A 60 -8.11 7.03 4.72
C CYS A 60 -7.83 6.63 3.26
N VAL A 61 -6.56 6.60 2.85
CA VAL A 61 -6.16 6.15 1.50
C VAL A 61 -6.47 4.67 1.30
N GLY A 62 -6.22 3.83 2.32
CA GLY A 62 -6.61 2.42 2.33
C GLY A 62 -8.10 2.23 2.10
N ALA A 63 -8.95 2.87 2.91
CA ALA A 63 -10.41 2.80 2.75
C ALA A 63 -10.88 3.28 1.37
N TYR A 64 -10.33 4.39 0.87
CA TYR A 64 -10.62 4.91 -0.47
C TYR A 64 -10.26 3.91 -1.57
N SER A 65 -9.06 3.34 -1.52
CA SER A 65 -8.60 2.36 -2.52
C SER A 65 -9.44 1.07 -2.55
N ILE A 66 -9.91 0.59 -1.39
CA ILE A 66 -10.83 -0.55 -1.30
C ILE A 66 -12.19 -0.19 -1.91
N SER A 67 -12.73 1.00 -1.62
CA SER A 67 -14.00 1.43 -2.20
C SER A 67 -13.95 1.53 -3.73
N LEU A 68 -12.83 2.02 -4.27
CA LEU A 68 -12.59 2.01 -5.71
C LEU A 68 -12.55 0.57 -6.23
N PHE A 69 -11.79 -0.32 -5.58
CA PHE A 69 -11.70 -1.72 -5.98
C PHE A 69 -13.07 -2.41 -6.03
N VAL A 70 -13.93 -2.20 -5.04
CA VAL A 70 -15.30 -2.73 -5.03
C VAL A 70 -16.12 -2.17 -6.19
N ASN A 71 -15.99 -0.87 -6.48
CA ASN A 71 -16.67 -0.25 -7.60
C ASN A 71 -16.23 -0.88 -8.94
N PHE A 72 -14.93 -1.08 -9.12
CA PHE A 72 -14.37 -1.72 -10.31
C PHE A 72 -14.79 -3.19 -10.46
N LEU A 73 -14.82 -3.94 -9.36
CA LEU A 73 -15.36 -5.30 -9.36
C LEU A 73 -16.79 -5.36 -9.89
N ARG A 74 -17.65 -4.38 -9.52
CA ARG A 74 -19.03 -4.34 -10.03
C ARG A 74 -19.11 -4.09 -11.54
N TYR A 75 -18.20 -3.29 -12.11
CA TYR A 75 -18.22 -2.95 -13.53
C TYR A 75 -17.57 -4.00 -14.43
N LYS A 76 -16.45 -4.60 -14.02
CA LYS A 76 -15.67 -5.53 -14.86
C LYS A 76 -15.76 -6.99 -14.41
N ASN A 77 -16.39 -7.26 -13.27
CA ASN A 77 -16.55 -8.60 -12.67
C ASN A 77 -15.24 -9.41 -12.56
N SER A 78 -14.12 -8.70 -12.48
CA SER A 78 -12.76 -9.23 -12.54
C SER A 78 -11.92 -8.55 -11.46
N SER A 79 -11.20 -9.35 -10.68
CA SER A 79 -10.28 -8.91 -9.63
C SER A 79 -8.84 -8.70 -10.12
N TYR A 80 -8.60 -8.93 -11.42
CA TYR A 80 -7.26 -8.89 -12.02
C TYR A 80 -6.89 -7.49 -12.48
N LEU A 81 -5.67 -7.08 -12.19
CA LEU A 81 -5.15 -5.77 -12.57
C LEU A 81 -4.99 -5.63 -14.09
N LEU A 82 -4.74 -6.73 -14.81
CA LEU A 82 -4.72 -6.71 -16.29
C LEU A 82 -6.03 -6.20 -16.89
N SER A 83 -7.17 -6.54 -16.26
CA SER A 83 -8.48 -6.05 -16.71
C SER A 83 -8.66 -4.54 -16.56
N PHE A 84 -7.79 -3.85 -15.81
CA PHE A 84 -7.76 -2.39 -15.75
C PHE A 84 -7.07 -1.76 -16.98
N PHE A 85 -6.01 -2.38 -17.51
CA PHE A 85 -5.16 -1.80 -18.56
C PHE A 85 -5.63 -2.08 -19.99
N TYR A 86 -6.37 -3.17 -20.21
CA TYR A 86 -7.04 -3.40 -21.49
C TYR A 86 -8.32 -2.55 -21.56
N PHE A 87 -8.15 -1.33 -22.06
CA PHE A 87 -9.20 -0.47 -22.60
C PHE A 87 -9.35 -0.74 -24.10
#